data_AF-A0A929DK47-F1
#
_entry.id   AF-A0A929DK47-F1
#
_cell.length_a   1.000
_cell.length_b   1.000
_cell.length_c   1.000
_cell.angle_alpha   90.00
_cell.angle_beta   90.00
_cell.angle_gamma   90.00
#
_symmetry.space_group_name_H-M   'P 1'
#
loop_
_entity.id
_entity.type
_entity.pdbx_description
1 polymer ?
#
loop_
_entity_poly.entity_id
_entity_poly.type
_entity_poly.pdbx_seq_one_letter_code
_entity_poly.pdbx_strand_id
1 'polypeptide(L)'
;MPEDLFGGSNQWFLLIPLVIIIAVSFLMKRRKQEKNPQEIAMSLLLDLNANQKIADDFNFQQRPNKLKTGSWDRNSMKIDFLDDVTRSSLSTFFKMAEDFNLQVDAAKRYKSTIHLSGISVDKLKGPLTKAREGLGEWLKTNTEQAGPGAGRSGCLGGGFGG
;
A
#
# COMPACT_ATOMS: atom_id res chain seq x y z
N MET A 1 16.22 11.51 -57.45
CA MET A 1 16.24 12.29 -56.20
C MET A 1 14.91 12.08 -55.50
N PRO A 2 14.86 11.45 -54.32
CA PRO A 2 13.66 11.46 -53.50
C PRO A 2 13.81 12.54 -52.42
N GLU A 3 13.01 13.59 -52.55
CA GLU A 3 12.76 14.55 -51.49
C GLU A 3 11.61 14.03 -50.60
N ASP A 4 11.70 14.37 -49.31
CA ASP A 4 10.58 14.50 -48.36
C ASP A 4 9.87 13.25 -47.80
N LEU A 5 10.63 12.35 -47.17
CA LEU A 5 10.06 11.31 -46.29
C LEU A 5 10.05 11.66 -44.79
N PHE A 6 10.47 12.88 -44.42
CA PHE A 6 10.51 13.35 -43.03
C PHE A 6 9.88 14.74 -42.91
N GLY A 7 8.55 14.77 -42.95
CA GLY A 7 7.73 15.94 -42.62
C GLY A 7 8.00 16.39 -41.18
N GLY A 8 8.54 17.60 -41.06
CA GLY A 8 9.14 18.15 -39.85
C GLY A 8 8.16 18.54 -38.73
N SER A 9 8.74 18.58 -37.54
CA SER A 9 8.33 19.27 -36.29
C SER A 9 6.98 18.96 -35.62
N ASN A 10 5.91 18.62 -36.34
CA ASN A 10 4.57 18.52 -35.74
C ASN A 10 4.23 17.13 -35.15
N GLN A 11 4.92 16.08 -35.58
CA GLN A 11 4.68 14.72 -35.07
C GLN A 11 5.15 14.56 -33.62
N TRP A 12 6.27 15.19 -33.25
CA TRP A 12 6.75 15.22 -31.86
C TRP A 12 5.78 15.96 -30.93
N PHE A 13 5.13 17.02 -31.44
CA PHE A 13 4.13 17.79 -30.69
C PHE A 13 2.86 16.98 -30.38
N LEU A 14 2.53 15.97 -31.20
CA LEU A 14 1.43 15.03 -30.93
C LEU A 14 1.88 13.80 -30.12
N LEU A 15 3.12 13.35 -30.28
CA LEU A 15 3.67 12.20 -29.55
C LEU A 15 3.93 12.52 -28.07
N ILE A 16 4.43 13.71 -27.75
CA ILE A 16 4.71 14.12 -26.36
C ILE A 16 3.44 14.07 -25.49
N PRO A 17 2.30 14.70 -25.84
CA PRO A 17 1.08 14.62 -25.03
C PRO A 17 0.52 13.20 -24.98
N LEU A 18 0.66 12.40 -26.05
CA LEU A 18 0.25 11.00 -26.05
C LEU A 18 1.02 10.18 -25.01
N VAL A 19 2.35 10.33 -24.96
CA VAL A 19 3.21 9.66 -23.97
C VAL A 19 2.90 10.15 -22.55
N ILE A 20 2.65 11.45 -22.37
CA ILE A 20 2.23 12.01 -21.08
C ILE A 20 0.89 11.41 -20.64
N ILE A 21 -0.11 11.31 -21.54
CA ILE A 21 -1.41 10.70 -21.23
C ILE A 21 -1.24 9.24 -20.84
N ILE A 22 -0.40 8.47 -21.53
CA ILE A 22 -0.12 7.07 -21.19
C ILE A 22 0.58 6.96 -19.83
N ALA A 23 1.58 7.80 -19.57
CA ALA A 23 2.31 7.82 -18.30
C ALA A 23 1.38 8.21 -17.13
N VAL A 24 0.58 9.26 -17.30
CA VAL A 24 -0.42 9.70 -16.31
C VAL A 24 -1.49 8.63 -16.11
N SER A 25 -1.97 8.00 -17.19
CA SER A 25 -2.94 6.90 -17.09
C SER A 25 -2.38 5.70 -16.37
N PHE A 26 -1.11 5.34 -16.59
CA PHE A 26 -0.44 4.25 -15.90
C PHE A 26 -0.22 4.58 -14.41
N LEU A 27 0.17 5.82 -14.10
CA LEU A 27 0.30 6.32 -12.73
C LEU A 27 -1.06 6.40 -12.01
N MET A 28 -2.13 6.79 -12.70
CA MET A 28 -3.49 6.87 -12.14
C MET A 28 -4.15 5.49 -12.00
N LYS A 29 -3.94 4.57 -12.96
CA LYS A 29 -4.47 3.20 -12.89
C LYS A 29 -3.85 2.39 -11.75
N ARG A 30 -2.62 2.73 -11.34
CA ARG A 30 -2.00 2.20 -10.11
C ARG A 30 -2.66 2.71 -8.83
N ARG A 31 -3.46 3.78 -8.90
CA ARG A 31 -4.25 4.34 -7.79
C ARG A 31 -5.70 3.88 -7.88
N LYS A 32 -5.97 2.57 -7.87
CA LYS A 32 -7.27 2.11 -7.40
C LYS A 32 -7.38 2.55 -5.95
N GLN A 33 -7.94 3.74 -5.74
CA GLN A 33 -8.16 4.29 -4.42
C GLN A 33 -9.19 3.39 -3.76
N GLU A 34 -8.79 2.80 -2.63
CA GLU A 34 -9.74 2.22 -1.68
C GLU A 34 -10.66 3.38 -1.27
N LYS A 35 -11.96 3.22 -1.55
CA LYS A 35 -12.96 4.28 -1.36
C LYS A 35 -13.74 4.08 -0.08
N ASN A 36 -13.86 2.83 0.37
CA ASN A 36 -14.62 2.48 1.56
C ASN A 36 -13.66 2.42 2.78
N PRO A 37 -14.02 3.06 3.92
CA PRO A 37 -13.31 2.89 5.20
C PRO A 37 -13.02 1.42 5.56
N GLN A 38 -13.92 0.49 5.23
CA GLN A 38 -13.71 -0.94 5.45
C GLN A 38 -12.60 -1.53 4.57
N GLU A 39 -12.55 -1.15 3.30
CA GLU A 39 -11.48 -1.59 2.39
C GLU A 39 -10.12 -1.05 2.85
N ILE A 40 -10.09 0.20 3.34
CA ILE A 40 -8.89 0.83 3.90
C ILE A 40 -8.43 0.11 5.16
N ALA A 41 -9.34 -0.15 6.11
CA ALA A 41 -9.02 -0.85 7.33
C ALA A 41 -8.55 -2.29 7.05
N MET A 42 -9.19 -2.99 6.10
CA MET A 42 -8.82 -4.34 5.71
C MET A 42 -7.45 -4.38 5.00
N SER A 43 -7.15 -3.43 4.12
CA SER A 43 -5.85 -3.35 3.43
C SER A 43 -4.72 -3.06 4.41
N LEU A 44 -4.93 -2.14 5.37
CA LEU A 44 -3.99 -1.86 6.44
C LEU A 44 -3.78 -3.10 7.32
N LEU A 45 -4.85 -3.79 7.71
CA LEU A 45 -4.76 -5.00 8.52
C LEU A 45 -4.01 -6.13 7.81
N LEU A 46 -4.21 -6.31 6.50
CA LEU A 46 -3.47 -7.27 5.69
C LEU A 46 -1.97 -6.95 5.64
N ASP A 47 -1.61 -5.67 5.50
CA ASP A 47 -0.22 -5.24 5.54
C ASP A 47 0.40 -5.43 6.94
N LEU A 48 -0.33 -5.13 8.02
CA LEU A 48 0.13 -5.40 9.39
C LEU A 48 0.38 -6.90 9.62
N ASN A 49 -0.53 -7.77 9.18
CA ASN A 49 -0.35 -9.22 9.30
C ASN A 49 0.86 -9.73 8.50
N ALA A 50 1.06 -9.21 7.29
CA ALA A 50 2.24 -9.52 6.50
C ALA A 50 3.53 -9.04 7.19
N ASN A 51 3.49 -7.85 7.78
CA ASN A 51 4.61 -7.26 8.51
C ASN A 51 4.94 -8.02 9.79
N GLN A 52 3.94 -8.56 10.48
CA GLN A 52 4.13 -9.43 11.62
C GLN A 52 4.95 -10.65 11.22
N LYS A 53 4.56 -11.32 10.13
CA LYS A 53 5.30 -12.48 9.62
C LYS A 53 6.73 -12.13 9.22
N ILE A 54 6.94 -10.98 8.57
CA ILE A 54 8.28 -10.51 8.21
C ILE A 54 9.13 -10.23 9.45
N ALA A 55 8.53 -9.64 10.48
CA ALA A 55 9.19 -9.36 11.76
C ALA A 55 9.58 -10.66 12.49
N ASP A 56 8.70 -11.66 12.52
CA ASP A 56 8.96 -12.95 13.16
C ASP A 56 10.04 -13.74 12.41
N ASP A 57 10.04 -13.69 11.08
CA ASP A 57 11.03 -14.37 10.23
C ASP A 57 12.39 -13.65 10.18
N PHE A 58 12.49 -12.40 10.65
CA PHE A 58 13.66 -11.54 10.47
C PHE A 58 14.94 -12.15 11.05
N ASN A 59 14.87 -12.73 12.25
CA ASN A 59 16.04 -13.31 12.93
C ASN A 59 16.58 -14.58 12.25
N PHE A 60 15.76 -15.23 11.41
CA PHE A 60 16.12 -16.49 10.76
C PHE A 60 16.58 -16.30 9.31
N GLN A 61 16.40 -15.12 8.72
CA GLN A 61 16.70 -14.85 7.32
C GLN A 61 18.08 -14.20 7.12
N GLN A 62 18.93 -14.81 6.28
CA GLN A 62 20.17 -14.19 5.82
C GLN A 62 19.94 -12.94 4.96
N ARG A 63 18.74 -12.78 4.39
CA ARG A 63 18.33 -11.64 3.56
C ARG A 63 17.00 -11.09 4.05
N PRO A 64 17.00 -10.08 4.92
CA PRO A 64 15.76 -9.58 5.48
C PRO A 64 14.89 -8.91 4.42
N ASN A 65 13.60 -9.22 4.49
CA ASN A 65 12.57 -8.59 3.69
C ASN A 65 12.21 -7.23 4.26
N LYS A 66 11.75 -6.34 3.37
CA LYS A 66 11.21 -5.03 3.77
C LYS A 66 9.80 -5.20 4.30
N LEU A 67 9.43 -4.38 5.28
CA LEU A 67 8.06 -4.24 5.73
C LEU A 67 7.24 -3.56 4.63
N LYS A 68 6.00 -4.01 4.47
CA LYS A 68 5.00 -3.42 3.58
C LYS A 68 4.45 -2.14 4.19
N THR A 69 4.72 -1.01 3.55
CA THR A 69 4.16 0.32 3.90
C THR A 69 3.16 0.81 2.85
N GLY A 70 2.92 0.04 1.81
CA GLY A 70 2.20 0.52 0.63
C GLY A 70 0.75 0.94 0.89
N SER A 71 -0.01 0.21 1.72
CA SER A 71 -1.37 0.63 2.09
C SER A 71 -1.36 1.90 2.93
N TRP A 72 -0.41 2.03 3.85
CA TRP A 72 -0.23 3.23 4.66
C TRP A 72 0.05 4.46 3.82
N ASP A 73 0.99 4.37 2.88
CA ASP A 73 1.36 5.50 2.00
C ASP A 73 0.17 6.01 1.17
N ARG A 74 -0.79 5.12 0.86
CA ARG A 74 -1.99 5.48 0.09
C ARG A 74 -3.15 5.99 0.94
N ASN A 75 -3.23 5.58 2.20
CA ASN A 75 -4.41 5.74 3.02
C ASN A 75 -4.20 6.53 4.31
N SER A 76 -2.98 6.91 4.66
CA SER A 76 -2.64 7.63 5.91
C SER A 76 -3.41 8.95 6.09
N MET A 77 -3.85 9.58 5.00
CA MET A 77 -4.69 10.80 5.04
C MET A 77 -6.20 10.52 5.15
N LYS A 78 -6.62 9.25 5.05
CA LYS A 78 -8.03 8.84 5.00
C LYS A 78 -8.46 8.04 6.23
N ILE A 79 -7.63 7.97 7.25
CA ILE A 79 -7.86 7.17 8.47
C ILE A 79 -8.68 7.90 9.53
N ASP A 80 -9.27 9.05 9.23
CA ASP A 80 -10.03 9.87 10.20
C ASP A 80 -11.25 9.17 10.78
N PHE A 81 -11.70 8.08 10.16
CA PHE A 81 -12.75 7.21 10.67
C PHE A 81 -12.32 6.31 11.85
N LEU A 82 -11.01 6.24 12.13
CA LEU A 82 -10.44 5.50 13.25
C LEU A 82 -10.31 6.42 14.48
N ASP A 83 -10.38 5.83 15.66
CA ASP A 83 -10.12 6.52 16.92
C ASP A 83 -8.66 7.02 16.99
N ASP A 84 -8.42 8.06 17.79
CA ASP A 84 -7.11 8.70 17.92
C ASP A 84 -6.01 7.72 18.39
N VAL A 85 -6.38 6.73 19.22
CA VAL A 85 -5.44 5.75 19.76
C VAL A 85 -4.97 4.80 18.66
N THR A 86 -5.89 4.28 17.85
CA THR A 86 -5.58 3.43 16.70
C THR A 86 -4.78 4.20 15.64
N ARG A 87 -5.18 5.44 15.32
CA ARG A 87 -4.44 6.30 14.36
C ARG A 87 -3.02 6.57 14.81
N SER A 88 -2.84 6.93 16.08
CA SER A 88 -1.51 7.18 16.66
C SER A 88 -0.64 5.91 16.65
N SER A 89 -1.23 4.76 16.97
CA SER A 89 -0.53 3.46 16.94
C SER A 89 -0.12 3.06 15.52
N LEU A 90 -0.99 3.23 14.53
CA LEU A 90 -0.69 2.99 13.11
C LEU A 90 0.43 3.91 12.63
N SER A 91 0.31 5.21 12.88
CA SER A 91 1.33 6.19 12.49
C SER A 91 2.69 5.87 13.10
N THR A 92 2.71 5.55 14.40
CA THR A 92 3.91 5.14 15.11
C THR A 92 4.53 3.88 14.51
N PHE A 93 3.71 2.85 14.26
CA PHE A 93 4.18 1.60 13.66
C PHE A 93 4.77 1.82 12.27
N PHE A 94 4.05 2.50 11.37
CA PHE A 94 4.48 2.69 9.99
C PHE A 94 5.70 3.60 9.87
N LYS A 95 5.85 4.59 10.76
CA LYS A 95 7.08 5.38 10.88
C LYS A 95 8.27 4.50 11.25
N MET A 96 8.13 3.64 12.26
CA MET A 96 9.19 2.70 12.63
C MET A 96 9.45 1.66 11.51
N ALA A 97 8.42 1.29 10.74
CA ALA A 97 8.57 0.38 9.61
C ALA A 97 9.36 1.01 8.46
N GLU A 98 9.19 2.31 8.22
CA GLU A 98 9.99 3.09 7.27
C GLU A 98 11.45 3.17 7.70
N ASP A 99 11.71 3.52 8.97
CA ASP A 99 13.06 3.53 9.54
C ASP A 99 13.74 2.15 9.43
N PHE A 100 12.99 1.08 9.70
CA PHE A 100 13.46 -0.30 9.51
C PHE A 100 13.81 -0.59 8.05
N ASN A 101 12.97 -0.19 7.10
CA ASN A 101 13.22 -0.39 5.68
C ASN A 101 14.48 0.34 5.21
N LEU A 102 14.73 1.55 5.72
CA LEU A 102 15.96 2.30 5.47
C LEU A 102 17.20 1.57 6.00
N GLN A 103 17.12 1.00 7.20
CA GLN A 103 18.21 0.21 7.79
C GLN A 103 18.48 -1.08 6.99
N VAL A 104 17.43 -1.78 6.55
CA VAL A 104 17.56 -2.95 5.68
C VAL A 104 18.20 -2.58 4.33
N ASP A 105 17.82 -1.46 3.74
CA ASP A 105 18.43 -0.97 2.50
C ASP A 105 19.90 -0.60 2.67
N ALA A 106 20.24 0.10 3.76
CA ALA A 106 21.63 0.41 4.09
C ALA A 106 22.45 -0.88 4.27
N ALA A 107 21.96 -1.84 5.06
CA ALA A 107 22.64 -3.11 5.29
C ALA A 107 22.85 -3.90 3.98
N LYS A 108 21.84 -3.91 3.09
CA LYS A 108 21.95 -4.53 1.75
C LYS A 108 23.03 -3.87 0.90
N ARG A 109 23.15 -2.53 0.93
CA ARG A 109 24.20 -1.81 0.20
C ARG A 109 25.60 -2.18 0.68
N TYR A 110 25.79 -2.31 1.99
CA TYR A 110 27.11 -2.59 2.58
C TYR A 110 27.46 -4.09 2.62
N LYS A 111 26.58 -4.99 2.16
CA LYS A 111 26.73 -6.47 2.22
C LYS A 111 27.13 -7.01 3.60
N SER A 112 26.89 -6.24 4.66
CA SER A 112 27.39 -6.53 6.00
C SER A 112 26.26 -7.08 6.85
N THR A 113 26.39 -8.36 7.22
CA THR A 113 25.51 -9.04 8.19
C THR A 113 25.60 -8.40 9.58
N ILE A 114 26.70 -7.70 9.89
CA ILE A 114 26.93 -7.00 11.17
C ILE A 114 25.95 -5.83 11.36
N HIS A 115 25.47 -5.22 10.28
CA HIS A 115 24.47 -4.15 10.37
C HIS A 115 23.05 -4.67 10.59
N LEU A 116 22.79 -5.96 10.30
CA LEU A 116 21.48 -6.57 10.49
C LEU A 116 21.21 -6.95 11.95
N SER A 117 22.25 -7.34 12.70
CA SER A 117 22.13 -7.70 14.13
C SER A 117 21.81 -6.52 15.05
N GLY A 118 21.96 -5.28 14.57
CA GLY A 118 21.60 -4.07 15.31
C GLY A 118 20.14 -3.65 15.15
N ILE A 119 19.40 -4.26 14.23
CA ILE A 119 18.03 -3.87 13.91
C ILE A 119 17.08 -4.50 14.94
N SER A 120 16.55 -3.69 15.85
CA SER A 120 15.67 -4.16 16.92
C SER A 120 14.22 -4.31 16.45
N VAL A 121 13.86 -5.49 15.97
CA VAL A 121 12.49 -5.82 15.53
C VAL A 121 11.50 -5.89 16.70
N ASP A 122 11.97 -6.18 17.91
CA ASP A 122 11.10 -6.29 19.08
C ASP A 122 10.37 -5.00 19.43
N LYS A 123 10.94 -3.85 19.07
CA LYS A 123 10.30 -2.53 19.25
C LYS A 123 9.07 -2.35 18.36
N LEU A 124 9.00 -3.06 17.22
CA LEU A 124 7.87 -3.01 16.29
C LEU A 124 6.67 -3.81 16.82
N LYS A 125 6.91 -4.87 17.61
CA LYS A 125 5.85 -5.79 18.08
C LYS A 125 4.78 -5.08 18.92
N GLY A 126 5.19 -4.14 19.78
CA GLY A 126 4.25 -3.40 20.64
C GLY A 126 3.24 -2.56 19.84
N PRO A 127 3.71 -1.58 19.03
CA PRO A 127 2.84 -0.77 18.18
C PRO A 127 2.05 -1.61 17.15
N LEU A 128 2.66 -2.67 16.62
CA LEU A 128 2.02 -3.59 15.67
C LEU A 128 0.79 -4.27 16.28
N THR A 129 0.92 -4.85 17.47
CA THR A 129 -0.20 -5.53 18.15
C THR A 129 -1.33 -4.56 18.45
N LYS A 130 -1.02 -3.37 18.98
CA LYS A 130 -2.02 -2.34 19.26
C LYS A 130 -2.77 -1.87 18.02
N ALA A 131 -2.03 -1.60 16.94
CA ALA A 131 -2.63 -1.19 15.67
C ALA A 131 -3.52 -2.29 15.07
N ARG A 132 -3.12 -3.56 15.23
CA ARG A 132 -3.90 -4.72 14.76
C ARG A 132 -5.17 -4.93 15.56
N GLU A 133 -5.10 -4.81 16.87
CA GLU A 133 -6.26 -4.91 17.78
C GLU A 133 -7.26 -3.80 17.48
N GLY A 134 -6.82 -2.54 17.44
CA GLY A 134 -7.70 -1.40 17.14
C GLY A 134 -8.38 -1.51 15.77
N LEU A 135 -7.64 -1.90 14.72
CA LEU A 135 -8.23 -2.14 13.40
C LEU A 135 -9.18 -3.34 13.39
N GLY A 136 -8.86 -4.41 14.11
CA GLY A 136 -9.70 -5.62 14.21
C GLY A 136 -11.01 -5.36 14.94
N GLU A 137 -10.96 -4.62 16.04
CA GLU A 137 -12.14 -4.18 16.79
C GLU A 137 -13.01 -3.27 15.93
N TRP A 138 -12.40 -2.25 15.31
CA TRP A 138 -13.13 -1.35 14.41
C TRP A 138 -13.80 -2.12 13.27
N LEU A 139 -13.09 -3.05 12.62
CA LEU A 139 -13.66 -3.88 11.56
C LEU A 139 -14.82 -4.72 12.09
N LYS A 140 -14.68 -5.37 13.24
CA LYS A 140 -15.75 -6.18 13.83
C LYS A 140 -17.03 -5.36 14.05
N THR A 141 -16.90 -4.19 14.68
CA THR A 141 -18.05 -3.30 14.95
C THR A 141 -18.68 -2.73 13.66
N ASN A 142 -17.87 -2.43 12.65
CA ASN A 142 -18.37 -1.82 11.40
C ASN A 142 -18.83 -2.86 10.37
N THR A 143 -18.42 -4.12 10.47
CA THR A 143 -18.91 -5.21 9.58
C THR A 143 -20.31 -5.65 9.98
N GLU A 144 -20.67 -5.56 11.27
CA GLU A 144 -22.02 -5.84 11.75
C GLU A 144 -23.04 -4.75 11.35
N GLN A 145 -22.58 -3.50 11.20
CA GLN A 145 -23.43 -2.38 10.75
C GLN A 145 -23.63 -2.35 9.22
N ALA A 146 -22.66 -2.84 8.44
CA ALA A 146 -22.83 -3.07 7.01
C ALA A 146 -23.54 -4.41 6.80
N GLY A 147 -24.86 -4.44 7.04
CA GLY A 147 -25.67 -5.65 6.97
C GLY A 147 -25.53 -6.46 5.67
N PRO A 148 -26.16 -7.66 5.58
CA PRO A 148 -25.92 -8.70 4.56
C PRO A 148 -26.19 -8.34 3.08
N GLY A 149 -26.38 -7.07 2.73
CA GLY A 149 -26.76 -6.59 1.40
C GLY A 149 -25.71 -5.79 0.63
N ALA A 150 -24.54 -5.47 1.20
CA ALA A 150 -23.54 -4.63 0.51
C ALA A 150 -22.75 -5.35 -0.60
N GLY A 151 -23.04 -6.64 -0.85
CA GLY A 151 -22.31 -7.50 -1.77
C GLY A 151 -23.18 -8.11 -2.88
N ARG A 152 -24.02 -7.34 -3.57
CA ARG A 152 -24.63 -7.77 -4.84
C ARG A 152 -25.12 -6.62 -5.72
N SER A 153 -24.20 -5.72 -6.08
CA SER A 153 -24.38 -4.87 -7.26
C SER A 153 -23.50 -5.44 -8.38
N GLY A 154 -24.00 -6.50 -9.02
CA GLY A 154 -23.30 -7.21 -10.08
C GLY A 154 -24.21 -8.27 -10.70
N CYS A 155 -24.54 -8.05 -11.97
CA CYS A 155 -25.28 -8.91 -12.89
C CYS A 155 -26.82 -8.88 -12.73
N LEU A 156 -27.47 -7.99 -13.49
CA LEU A 156 -28.50 -8.32 -14.50
C LEU A 156 -29.11 -7.01 -15.05
N GLY A 157 -28.35 -6.38 -15.95
CA GLY A 157 -28.82 -5.26 -16.78
C GLY A 157 -28.32 -5.49 -18.20
N GLY A 158 -29.23 -5.96 -19.06
CA GLY A 158 -29.01 -6.29 -20.46
C GLY A 158 -30.03 -7.35 -20.85
N GLY A 159 -31.20 -7.04 -21.42
CA GLY A 159 -31.45 -5.97 -22.38
C GLY A 159 -31.03 -6.40 -23.79
N PHE A 160 -31.56 -7.52 -24.26
CA PHE A 160 -31.63 -7.96 -25.67
C PHE A 160 -32.94 -8.77 -25.75
N GLY A 161 -33.96 -8.42 -26.54
CA GLY A 161 -33.90 -8.07 -27.95
C GLY A 161 -34.32 -9.31 -28.74
N GLY A 162 -35.62 -9.46 -28.98
CA GLY A 162 -36.25 -10.55 -29.73
C GLY A 162 -37.76 -10.31 -29.83
#